data_AF-A0A1C4V9E9-F1
#
_entry.id   AF-A0A1C4V9E9-F1
#
_cell.length_a   1.000
_cell.length_b   1.000
_cell.length_c   1.000
_cell.angle_alpha   90.00
_cell.angle_beta   90.00
_cell.angle_gamma   90.00
#
_symmetry.space_group_name_H-M   'P 1'
#
loop_
_entity.id
_entity.type
_entity.pdbx_description
1 polymer ?
#
loop_
_entity_poly.entity_id
_entity_poly.type
_entity_poly.pdbx_seq_one_letter_code
_entity_poly.pdbx_strand_id
1 'polypeptide(L)'
;MDSGELRRELGALPALVVRAVGPELHVSVPAIDDTVRLRPDAVLRARRISSPQGDPALELAVRHGEAVLPLILLDDDVVWAPADTASQLDSALPVRISDAPPLVAYSEMERNGLGAARALDGPTADLDAVGATLLLQRCIIAGALRHGLRPVRAVAWWRQLAERLGDDFTLGRFRPDPQWDALLADADRVRPLPPA
;
A
#
# COMPACT_ATOMS: atom_id res chain seq x y z
N MET A 1 15.61 14.45 9.04
CA MET A 1 16.83 13.70 9.40
C MET A 1 17.87 13.94 8.29
N ASP A 2 19.17 13.86 8.56
CA ASP A 2 20.17 13.98 7.49
C ASP A 2 20.27 12.68 6.66
N SER A 3 20.71 12.77 5.40
CA SER A 3 20.77 11.61 4.51
C SER A 3 21.73 10.52 4.98
N GLY A 4 22.83 10.89 5.66
CA GLY A 4 23.81 9.94 6.17
C GLY A 4 23.26 9.18 7.38
N GLU A 5 22.55 9.86 8.28
CA GLU A 5 21.85 9.25 9.40
C GLU A 5 20.80 8.25 8.95
N LEU A 6 19.92 8.63 8.01
CA LEU A 6 18.91 7.70 7.49
C LEU A 6 19.55 6.47 6.81
N ARG A 7 20.63 6.65 6.04
CA ARG A 7 21.35 5.52 5.43
C ARG A 7 21.98 4.59 6.46
N ARG A 8 22.50 5.11 7.58
CA ARG A 8 23.03 4.28 8.67
C ARG A 8 21.93 3.44 9.31
N GLU A 9 20.76 4.03 9.55
CA GLU A 9 19.63 3.32 10.14
C GLU A 9 19.06 2.25 9.19
N LEU A 10 18.94 2.56 7.90
CA LEU A 10 18.56 1.57 6.88
C LEU A 10 19.57 0.42 6.78
N GLY A 11 20.83 0.64 7.12
CA GLY A 11 21.86 -0.40 7.19
C GLY A 11 21.60 -1.47 8.25
N ALA A 12 20.62 -1.29 9.13
CA ALA A 12 20.16 -2.34 10.05
C ALA A 12 19.35 -3.45 9.36
N LEU A 13 18.91 -3.24 8.11
CA LEU A 13 18.13 -4.17 7.30
C LEU A 13 18.95 -4.58 6.07
N PRO A 14 19.77 -5.64 6.18
CA PRO A 14 20.79 -5.97 5.18
C PRO A 14 20.22 -6.44 3.83
N ALA A 15 18.96 -6.89 3.76
CA ALA A 15 18.35 -7.29 2.50
C ALA A 15 17.92 -6.09 1.63
N LEU A 16 17.81 -4.90 2.23
CA LEU A 16 17.40 -3.69 1.52
C LEU A 16 18.51 -3.12 0.65
N VAL A 17 18.14 -2.73 -0.58
CA VAL A 17 19.07 -2.07 -1.50
C VAL A 17 18.79 -0.58 -1.50
N VAL A 18 19.67 0.19 -0.87
CA VAL A 18 19.53 1.65 -0.74
C VAL A 18 20.37 2.38 -1.79
N ARG A 19 19.72 3.21 -2.61
CA ARG A 19 20.37 4.05 -3.63
C ARG A 19 19.97 5.50 -3.48
N ALA A 20 20.92 6.42 -3.61
CA ALA A 20 20.60 7.84 -3.68
C ALA A 20 20.22 8.23 -5.11
N VAL A 21 19.05 8.87 -5.27
CA VAL A 21 18.54 9.35 -6.55
C VAL A 21 18.11 10.81 -6.37
N GLY A 22 19.01 11.72 -6.74
CA GLY A 22 18.82 13.15 -6.47
C GLY A 22 18.68 13.41 -4.95
N PRO A 23 17.62 14.10 -4.49
CA PRO A 23 17.39 14.35 -3.07
C PRO A 23 16.74 13.17 -2.32
N GLU A 24 16.41 12.09 -3.01
CA GLU A 24 15.72 10.92 -2.45
C GLU A 24 16.69 9.76 -2.19
N LEU A 25 16.31 8.93 -1.22
CA LEU A 25 16.80 7.57 -1.06
C LEU A 25 15.73 6.62 -1.60
N HIS A 26 16.11 5.83 -2.59
CA HIS A 26 15.30 4.74 -3.13
C HIS A 26 15.72 3.47 -2.40
N VAL A 27 14.79 2.91 -1.63
CA VAL A 27 14.98 1.72 -0.81
C VAL A 27 14.21 0.58 -1.48
N SER A 28 14.93 -0.20 -2.28
CA SER A 28 14.33 -1.35 -2.96
C SER A 28 14.24 -2.53 -1.98
N VAL A 29 13.08 -3.17 -1.98
CA VAL A 29 12.79 -4.36 -1.17
C VAL A 29 12.64 -5.54 -2.14
N PRO A 30 13.70 -6.34 -2.36
CA PRO A 30 13.70 -7.34 -3.43
C PRO A 30 12.59 -8.39 -3.32
N ALA A 31 12.19 -8.76 -2.11
CA ALA A 31 11.17 -9.78 -1.88
C ALA A 31 9.78 -9.41 -2.42
N ILE A 32 9.46 -8.11 -2.50
CA ILE A 32 8.19 -7.59 -3.02
C ILE A 32 8.33 -6.92 -4.39
N ASP A 33 9.55 -6.87 -4.95
CA ASP A 33 9.87 -6.21 -6.23
C ASP A 33 9.36 -4.77 -6.32
N ASP A 34 9.47 -4.01 -5.23
CA ASP A 34 9.05 -2.61 -5.16
C ASP A 34 10.10 -1.75 -4.42
N THR A 35 9.93 -0.43 -4.50
CA THR A 35 10.88 0.55 -3.98
C THR A 35 10.16 1.65 -3.23
N VAL A 36 10.50 1.82 -1.96
CA VAL A 36 10.10 2.97 -1.17
C VAL A 36 10.96 4.16 -1.56
N ARG A 37 10.34 5.33 -1.75
CA ARG A 37 11.04 6.59 -1.99
C ARG A 37 10.98 7.46 -0.75
N LEU A 38 12.14 7.72 -0.17
CA LEU A 38 12.26 8.51 1.06
C LEU A 38 13.04 9.77 0.78
N ARG A 39 12.46 10.92 1.13
CA ARG A 39 13.24 12.14 1.28
C ARG A 39 13.76 12.25 2.71
N PRO A 40 15.08 12.33 2.96
CA PRO A 40 15.61 12.37 4.32
C PRO A 40 15.06 13.52 5.18
N ASP A 41 14.77 14.67 4.57
CA ASP A 41 14.17 15.85 5.22
C ASP A 41 12.72 15.61 5.70
N ALA A 42 11.99 14.69 5.06
CA ALA A 42 10.66 14.26 5.45
C ALA A 42 10.67 13.23 6.59
N VAL A 43 11.78 12.51 6.82
CA VAL A 43 11.87 11.53 7.92
C VAL A 43 12.24 12.23 9.22
N LEU A 44 11.33 12.17 10.20
CA LEU A 44 11.42 12.89 11.47
C LEU A 44 12.13 12.08 12.53
N ARG A 45 11.94 10.76 12.49
CA ARG A 45 12.52 9.82 13.44
C ARG A 45 12.69 8.47 12.76
N ALA A 46 13.76 7.77 13.12
CA ALA A 46 13.96 6.36 12.84
C ALA A 46 14.13 5.62 14.17
N ARG A 47 13.48 4.47 14.31
CA ARG A 47 13.55 3.62 15.50
C ARG A 47 13.70 2.17 15.07
N ARG A 48 14.79 1.53 15.52
CA ARG A 48 14.95 0.08 15.36
C ARG A 48 13.96 -0.63 16.27
N ILE A 49 13.24 -1.56 15.69
CA ILE A 49 12.26 -2.41 16.35
C ILE A 49 12.47 -3.85 15.88
N SER A 50 11.63 -4.76 16.34
CA SER A 50 11.60 -6.14 15.87
C SER A 50 10.20 -6.54 15.47
N SER A 51 10.08 -7.42 14.46
CA SER A 51 8.83 -8.10 14.14
C SER A 51 8.38 -8.95 15.34
N PRO A 52 7.11 -9.40 15.39
CA PRO A 52 6.66 -10.38 16.38
C PRO A 52 7.50 -11.68 16.39
N GLN A 53 8.11 -12.02 15.26
CA GLN A 53 8.98 -13.17 15.06
C GLN A 53 10.43 -12.91 15.50
N GLY A 54 10.77 -11.67 15.86
CA GLY A 54 12.10 -11.27 16.31
C GLY A 54 13.00 -10.72 15.21
N ASP A 55 12.53 -10.66 13.96
CA ASP A 55 13.30 -10.17 12.82
C ASP A 55 13.54 -8.66 12.95
N PRO A 56 14.68 -8.14 12.48
CA PRO A 56 14.97 -6.72 12.52
C PRO A 56 13.96 -5.93 11.67
N ALA A 57 13.52 -4.80 12.19
CA ALA A 57 12.65 -3.87 11.49
C ALA A 57 13.00 -2.41 11.84
N LEU A 58 12.66 -1.48 10.95
CA LEU A 58 12.90 -0.06 11.14
C LEU A 58 11.60 0.72 11.02
N GLU A 59 11.15 1.32 12.12
CA GLU A 59 10.02 2.23 12.15
C GLU A 59 10.47 3.66 11.85
N LEU A 60 9.89 4.26 10.82
CA LEU A 60 10.11 5.63 10.39
C LEU A 60 8.84 6.46 10.65
N ALA A 61 9.03 7.64 11.24
CA ALA A 61 7.99 8.67 11.27
C ALA A 61 8.21 9.61 10.09
N VAL A 62 7.33 9.56 9.08
CA VAL A 62 7.49 10.28 7.81
C VAL A 62 6.45 11.38 7.69
N ARG A 63 6.90 12.61 7.43
CA ARG A 63 6.01 13.75 7.18
C ARG A 63 5.46 13.69 5.75
N HIS A 64 4.14 13.78 5.62
CA HIS A 64 3.40 13.89 4.38
C HIS A 64 2.42 15.06 4.47
N GLY A 65 2.80 16.22 3.93
CA GLY A 65 2.09 17.47 4.18
C GLY A 65 2.09 17.81 5.68
N GLU A 66 0.90 18.01 6.24
CA GLU A 66 0.68 18.26 7.67
C GLU A 66 0.64 16.98 8.52
N ALA A 67 0.55 15.80 7.90
CA ALA A 67 0.44 14.52 8.60
C ALA A 67 1.83 13.91 8.88
N VAL A 68 1.93 13.17 9.99
CA VAL A 68 3.08 12.30 10.28
C VAL A 68 2.58 10.86 10.26
N LEU A 69 3.05 10.09 9.29
CA LEU A 69 2.61 8.72 9.05
C LEU A 69 3.73 7.73 9.40
N PRO A 70 3.38 6.60 10.03
CA PRO A 70 4.34 5.52 10.26
C PRO A 70 4.64 4.81 8.94
N LEU A 71 5.90 4.43 8.77
CA LEU A 71 6.36 3.50 7.75
C LEU A 71 7.33 2.52 8.41
N ILE A 72 7.05 1.23 8.32
CA ILE A 72 7.93 0.19 8.87
C ILE A 72 8.56 -0.55 7.71
N LEU A 73 9.88 -0.65 7.73
CA LEU A 73 10.65 -1.43 6.78
C LEU A 73 11.11 -2.72 7.45
N LEU A 74 10.95 -3.83 6.73
CA LEU A 74 11.52 -5.13 7.06
C LEU A 74 12.49 -5.53 5.94
N ASP A 75 13.23 -6.61 6.13
CA ASP A 75 14.13 -7.13 5.07
C ASP A 75 13.34 -7.61 3.83
N ASP A 76 12.10 -8.05 4.01
CA ASP A 76 11.27 -8.69 2.99
C ASP A 76 9.91 -8.01 2.77
N ASP A 77 9.57 -6.98 3.54
CA ASP A 77 8.25 -6.34 3.46
C ASP A 77 8.29 -4.86 3.88
N VAL A 78 7.18 -4.15 3.64
CA VAL A 78 6.96 -2.76 4.01
C VAL A 78 5.57 -2.64 4.60
N VAL A 79 5.43 -1.91 5.71
CA VAL A 79 4.15 -1.70 6.38
C VAL A 79 3.84 -0.21 6.48
N TRP A 80 2.61 0.17 6.16
CA TRP A 80 2.16 1.57 6.17
C TRP A 80 0.71 1.69 6.62
N ALA A 81 0.29 2.92 6.94
CA ALA A 81 -1.09 3.24 7.26
C ALA A 81 -1.92 3.45 5.97
N PRO A 82 -3.10 2.81 5.82
CA PRO A 82 -4.01 3.08 4.72
C PRO A 82 -4.43 4.56 4.66
N ALA A 83 -4.83 5.01 3.46
CA ALA A 83 -5.52 6.29 3.30
C ALA A 83 -6.93 6.26 3.92
N ASP A 84 -7.44 7.44 4.28
CA ASP A 84 -8.81 7.58 4.77
C ASP A 84 -9.83 7.40 3.64
N THR A 85 -10.96 6.74 3.91
CA THR A 85 -12.04 6.51 2.94
C THR A 85 -12.61 7.81 2.36
N ALA A 86 -12.67 8.89 3.14
CA ALA A 86 -13.12 10.21 2.69
C ALA A 86 -12.16 10.84 1.66
N SER A 87 -10.89 10.44 1.68
CA SER A 87 -9.92 10.85 0.64
C SER A 87 -10.10 10.10 -0.67
N GLN A 88 -10.82 8.97 -0.66
CA GLN A 88 -11.00 8.11 -1.83
C GLN A 88 -12.35 8.32 -2.52
N LEU A 89 -13.42 8.52 -1.75
CA LEU A 89 -14.77 8.65 -2.29
C LEU A 89 -15.20 10.11 -2.45
N ASP A 90 -15.86 10.38 -3.57
CA ASP A 90 -16.64 11.58 -3.83
C ASP A 90 -18.10 11.34 -3.40
N SER A 91 -18.30 11.28 -2.09
CA SER A 91 -19.61 11.03 -1.47
C SER A 91 -19.96 12.15 -0.51
N ALA A 92 -21.22 12.59 -0.54
CA ALA A 92 -21.76 13.52 0.47
C ALA A 92 -21.96 12.84 1.83
N LEU A 93 -22.13 11.51 1.85
CA LEU A 93 -22.25 10.71 3.07
C LEU A 93 -20.89 10.13 3.46
N PRO A 94 -20.41 10.34 4.69
CA PRO A 94 -19.18 9.73 5.18
C PRO A 94 -19.30 8.21 5.19
N VAL A 95 -18.46 7.54 4.39
CA VAL A 95 -18.30 6.09 4.44
C VAL A 95 -17.12 5.78 5.36
N ARG A 96 -17.28 4.80 6.25
CA ARG A 96 -16.23 4.30 7.13
C ARG A 96 -16.18 2.78 7.05
N ILE A 97 -14.98 2.24 7.10
CA ILE A 97 -14.76 0.80 7.28
C ILE A 97 -14.44 0.60 8.75
N SER A 98 -15.38 0.04 9.50
CA SER A 98 -15.31 -0.07 10.97
C SER A 98 -14.07 -0.84 11.45
N ASP A 99 -13.68 -1.88 10.70
CA ASP A 99 -12.58 -2.78 11.05
C ASP A 99 -11.35 -2.57 10.14
N ALA A 100 -11.13 -1.33 9.67
CA ALA A 100 -9.94 -1.02 8.89
C ALA A 100 -8.68 -1.20 9.74
N PRO A 101 -7.70 -2.01 9.29
CA PRO A 101 -6.45 -2.16 10.01
C PRO A 101 -5.68 -0.84 10.05
N PRO A 102 -5.05 -0.49 11.19
CA PRO A 102 -4.31 0.77 11.31
C PRO A 102 -3.02 0.79 10.49
N LEU A 103 -2.48 -0.40 10.19
CA LEU A 103 -1.28 -0.66 9.43
C LEU A 103 -1.50 -1.90 8.58
N VAL A 104 -0.93 -1.93 7.38
CA VAL A 104 -1.01 -3.05 6.45
C VAL A 104 0.35 -3.28 5.81
N ALA A 105 0.78 -4.53 5.75
CA ALA A 105 1.99 -4.94 5.04
C ALA A 105 1.75 -5.06 3.53
N TYR A 106 2.81 -4.93 2.72
CA TYR A 106 2.71 -5.10 1.27
C TYR A 106 2.21 -6.49 0.91
N SER A 107 2.77 -7.52 1.56
CA SER A 107 2.35 -8.90 1.36
C SER A 107 0.89 -9.15 1.77
N GLU A 108 0.40 -8.47 2.81
CA GLU A 108 -1.00 -8.54 3.25
C GLU A 108 -1.95 -7.93 2.22
N MET A 109 -1.59 -6.77 1.67
CA MET A 109 -2.34 -6.14 0.58
C MET A 109 -2.48 -7.09 -0.62
N GLU A 110 -1.40 -7.71 -1.08
CA GLU A 110 -1.47 -8.67 -2.20
C GLU A 110 -2.34 -9.89 -1.86
N ARG A 111 -2.18 -10.46 -0.66
CA ARG A 111 -3.00 -11.60 -0.19
C ARG A 111 -4.48 -11.24 -0.11
N ASN A 112 -4.81 -10.04 0.36
CA ASN A 112 -6.20 -9.57 0.45
C ASN A 112 -6.82 -9.41 -0.95
N GLY A 113 -6.03 -8.95 -1.94
CA GLY A 113 -6.39 -8.94 -3.37
C GLY A 113 -6.87 -10.30 -3.86
N LEU A 114 -6.01 -11.30 -3.68
CA LEU A 114 -6.30 -12.68 -4.07
C LEU A 114 -7.47 -13.29 -3.28
N GLY A 115 -7.54 -13.02 -1.98
CA GLY A 115 -8.62 -13.50 -1.12
C GLY A 115 -10.00 -12.99 -1.56
N ALA A 116 -10.09 -11.71 -1.93
CA ALA A 116 -11.32 -11.11 -2.44
C ALA A 116 -11.76 -11.75 -3.77
N ALA A 117 -10.82 -12.03 -4.67
CA ALA A 117 -11.12 -12.72 -5.93
C ALA A 117 -11.71 -14.12 -5.68
N ARG A 118 -11.10 -14.90 -4.77
CA ARG A 118 -11.61 -16.21 -4.37
C ARG A 118 -12.98 -16.13 -3.70
N ALA A 119 -13.23 -15.11 -2.87
CA ALA A 119 -14.51 -14.92 -2.22
C ALA A 119 -15.63 -14.64 -3.23
N LEU A 120 -15.33 -13.86 -4.28
CA LEU A 120 -16.28 -13.56 -5.36
C LEU A 120 -16.59 -14.79 -6.23
N ASP A 121 -15.67 -15.76 -6.34
CA ASP A 121 -15.89 -17.05 -7.02
C ASP A 121 -16.73 -18.04 -6.19
N GLY A 122 -17.06 -17.71 -4.94
CA GLY A 122 -17.84 -18.57 -4.06
C GLY A 122 -19.34 -18.61 -4.40
N PRO A 123 -20.05 -19.72 -4.09
CA PRO A 123 -21.47 -19.88 -4.42
C PRO A 123 -22.41 -18.95 -3.64
N THR A 124 -21.91 -18.33 -2.57
CA THR A 124 -22.64 -17.41 -1.69
C THR A 124 -21.82 -16.13 -1.48
N ALA A 125 -21.31 -15.56 -2.58
CA ALA A 125 -20.53 -14.33 -2.54
C ALA A 125 -21.35 -13.18 -1.92
N ASP A 126 -20.80 -12.58 -0.86
CA ASP A 126 -21.34 -11.37 -0.23
C ASP A 126 -20.79 -10.15 -0.98
N LEU A 127 -21.60 -9.57 -1.86
CA LEU A 127 -21.19 -8.45 -2.72
C LEU A 127 -20.87 -7.18 -1.92
N ASP A 128 -21.55 -6.96 -0.79
CA ASP A 128 -21.27 -5.81 0.08
C ASP A 128 -19.90 -5.95 0.74
N ALA A 129 -19.56 -7.17 1.20
CA ALA A 129 -18.24 -7.45 1.74
C ALA A 129 -17.12 -7.31 0.70
N VAL A 130 -17.36 -7.75 -0.54
CA VAL A 130 -16.40 -7.58 -1.65
C VAL A 130 -16.25 -6.08 -2.00
N GLY A 131 -17.35 -5.34 -2.07
CA GLY A 131 -17.36 -3.89 -2.27
C GLY A 131 -16.53 -3.17 -1.19
N ALA A 132 -16.82 -3.42 0.09
CA ALA A 132 -16.07 -2.85 1.20
C ALA A 132 -14.57 -3.20 1.13
N THR A 133 -14.23 -4.43 0.71
CA THR A 133 -12.84 -4.86 0.52
C THR A 133 -12.16 -4.09 -0.60
N LEU A 134 -12.85 -3.78 -1.71
CA LEU A 134 -12.29 -2.95 -2.79
C LEU A 134 -12.06 -1.51 -2.35
N LEU A 135 -12.95 -0.92 -1.56
CA LEU A 135 -12.69 0.39 -0.96
C LEU A 135 -11.45 0.34 -0.06
N LEU A 136 -11.35 -0.67 0.81
CA LEU A 136 -10.20 -0.84 1.70
C LEU A 136 -8.90 -0.99 0.92
N GLN A 137 -8.89 -1.82 -0.13
CA GLN A 137 -7.72 -2.00 -0.99
C GLN A 137 -7.30 -0.71 -1.67
N ARG A 138 -8.25 0.09 -2.16
CA ARG A 138 -7.93 1.40 -2.74
C ARG A 138 -7.29 2.32 -1.69
N CYS A 139 -7.82 2.34 -0.47
CA CYS A 139 -7.22 3.06 0.65
C CYS A 139 -5.78 2.58 0.95
N ILE A 140 -5.56 1.28 0.96
CA ILE A 140 -4.23 0.68 1.18
C ILE A 140 -3.26 1.10 0.07
N ILE A 141 -3.64 0.96 -1.20
CA ILE A 141 -2.82 1.33 -2.37
C ILE A 141 -2.51 2.84 -2.36
N ALA A 142 -3.50 3.68 -2.07
CA ALA A 142 -3.30 5.11 -1.94
C ALA A 142 -2.34 5.46 -0.78
N GLY A 143 -2.37 4.70 0.32
CA GLY A 143 -1.36 4.77 1.38
C GLY A 143 0.04 4.44 0.86
N ALA A 144 0.18 3.36 0.08
CA ALA A 144 1.45 2.92 -0.48
C ALA A 144 2.08 3.97 -1.40
N LEU A 145 1.25 4.56 -2.27
CA LEU A 145 1.63 5.62 -3.22
C LEU A 145 2.28 6.83 -2.53
N ARG A 146 1.84 7.18 -1.31
CA ARG A 146 2.44 8.28 -0.53
C ARG A 146 3.90 8.02 -0.20
N HIS A 147 4.29 6.75 -0.06
CA HIS A 147 5.67 6.34 0.21
C HIS A 147 6.45 6.00 -1.08
N GLY A 148 5.88 6.32 -2.25
CA GLY A 148 6.52 6.11 -3.55
C GLY A 148 6.49 4.67 -4.06
N LEU A 149 5.85 3.76 -3.33
CA LEU A 149 5.59 2.38 -3.77
C LEU A 149 4.69 2.38 -5.00
N ARG A 150 4.82 1.35 -5.84
CA ARG A 150 4.01 1.15 -7.04
C ARG A 150 3.44 -0.27 -7.06
N PRO A 151 2.37 -0.56 -6.30
CA PRO A 151 1.82 -1.90 -6.16
C PRO A 151 0.96 -2.30 -7.37
N VAL A 152 1.58 -2.42 -8.55
CA VAL A 152 0.91 -2.64 -9.84
C VAL A 152 0.08 -3.92 -9.83
N ARG A 153 0.57 -5.00 -9.19
CA ARG A 153 -0.15 -6.27 -9.08
C ARG A 153 -1.43 -6.16 -8.25
N ALA A 154 -1.40 -5.41 -7.14
CA ALA A 154 -2.58 -5.17 -6.32
C ALA A 154 -3.63 -4.34 -7.09
N VAL A 155 -3.19 -3.34 -7.87
CA VAL A 155 -4.08 -2.56 -8.75
C VAL A 155 -4.71 -3.42 -9.85
N ALA A 156 -3.95 -4.35 -10.44
CA ALA A 156 -4.47 -5.27 -11.44
C ALA A 156 -5.59 -6.16 -10.87
N TRP A 157 -5.41 -6.69 -9.66
CA TRP A 157 -6.45 -7.43 -8.94
C TRP A 157 -7.67 -6.57 -8.64
N TRP A 158 -7.45 -5.36 -8.12
CA TRP A 158 -8.52 -4.43 -7.80
C TRP A 158 -9.39 -4.15 -9.04
N ARG A 159 -8.75 -3.88 -10.18
CA ARG A 159 -9.47 -3.59 -11.43
C ARG A 159 -10.27 -4.79 -11.89
N GLN A 160 -9.67 -5.97 -11.92
CA GLN A 160 -10.36 -7.19 -12.34
C GLN A 160 -11.60 -7.46 -11.48
N LEU A 161 -11.50 -7.24 -10.17
CA LEU A 161 -12.63 -7.40 -9.25
C LEU A 161 -13.71 -6.33 -9.47
N ALA A 162 -13.32 -5.07 -9.64
CA ALA A 162 -14.25 -3.98 -9.91
C ALA A 162 -15.01 -4.19 -11.24
N GLU A 163 -14.32 -4.63 -12.30
CA GLU A 163 -14.93 -4.96 -13.59
C GLU A 163 -15.92 -6.13 -13.49
N ARG A 164 -15.62 -7.13 -12.65
CA ARG A 164 -16.50 -8.28 -12.42
C ARG A 164 -17.76 -7.92 -11.64
N LEU A 165 -17.68 -6.96 -10.72
CA LEU A 165 -18.85 -6.46 -9.98
C LEU A 165 -19.73 -5.57 -10.87
N GLY A 166 -19.15 -4.84 -11.83
CA GLY A 166 -19.91 -4.00 -12.75
C GLY A 166 -20.81 -3.00 -12.01
N ASP A 167 -22.10 -3.00 -12.34
CA ASP A 167 -23.10 -2.11 -11.73
C ASP A 167 -23.48 -2.49 -10.29
N ASP A 168 -23.12 -3.70 -9.82
CA ASP A 168 -23.32 -4.14 -8.43
C ASP A 168 -22.30 -3.50 -7.47
N PHE A 169 -21.42 -2.65 -7.99
CA PHE A 169 -20.48 -1.87 -7.22
C PHE A 169 -21.21 -0.76 -6.45
N THR A 170 -21.65 -1.06 -5.23
CA THR A 170 -22.49 -0.19 -4.38
C THR A 170 -21.76 1.04 -3.80
N LEU A 171 -20.47 1.19 -4.08
CA LEU A 171 -19.69 2.33 -3.60
C LEU A 171 -19.93 3.57 -4.46
N GLY A 172 -19.98 4.73 -3.81
CA GLY A 172 -20.04 6.02 -4.49
C GLY A 172 -18.86 6.23 -5.46
N ARG A 173 -18.93 7.29 -6.24
CA ARG A 173 -17.87 7.61 -7.22
C ARG A 173 -16.53 7.81 -6.53
N PHE A 174 -15.46 7.19 -7.05
CA PHE A 174 -14.11 7.51 -6.59
C PHE A 174 -13.66 8.90 -7.08
N ARG A 175 -12.91 9.59 -6.23
CA ARG A 175 -12.26 10.85 -6.59
C ARG A 175 -11.23 10.61 -7.70
N PRO A 176 -11.07 11.53 -8.66
CA PRO A 176 -9.99 11.49 -9.63
C PRO A 176 -8.63 11.48 -8.93
N ASP A 177 -7.74 10.60 -9.36
CA ASP A 177 -6.38 10.47 -8.83
C ASP A 177 -5.42 10.13 -9.98
N PRO A 178 -4.61 11.09 -10.46
CA PRO A 178 -3.68 10.84 -11.56
C PRO A 178 -2.61 9.78 -11.27
N GLN A 179 -2.25 9.58 -9.99
CA GLN A 179 -1.27 8.55 -9.62
C GLN A 179 -1.90 7.17 -9.71
N TRP A 180 -3.17 7.05 -9.30
CA TRP A 180 -3.97 5.85 -9.49
C TRP A 180 -4.16 5.52 -10.98
N ASP A 181 -4.50 6.50 -11.81
CA ASP A 181 -4.70 6.31 -13.25
C ASP A 181 -3.40 5.84 -13.93
N ALA A 182 -2.24 6.38 -13.52
CA ALA A 182 -0.95 5.91 -13.98
C ALA A 182 -0.65 4.46 -13.56
N LEU A 183 -1.02 4.05 -12.34
CA LEU A 183 -0.88 2.65 -11.91
C LEU A 183 -1.82 1.72 -12.67
N LEU A 184 -3.06 2.12 -12.96
CA LEU A 184 -3.98 1.34 -13.77
C LEU A 184 -3.42 1.08 -15.18
N ALA A 185 -2.82 2.10 -15.80
CA ALA A 185 -2.18 1.96 -17.11
C ALA A 185 -0.96 1.01 -17.08
N ASP A 186 -0.22 0.97 -15.97
CA ASP A 186 0.86 0.00 -15.79
C ASP A 186 0.32 -1.42 -15.50
N ALA A 187 -0.81 -1.52 -14.80
CA ALA A 187 -1.46 -2.79 -14.48
C ALA A 187 -1.93 -3.53 -15.75
N ASP A 188 -2.21 -2.83 -16.85
CA ASP A 188 -2.48 -3.45 -18.16
C ASP A 188 -1.34 -4.34 -18.68
N ARG A 189 -0.12 -4.08 -18.22
CA ARG A 189 1.09 -4.79 -18.67
C ARG A 189 1.43 -5.97 -17.77
N VAL A 190 0.69 -6.14 -16.67
CA VAL A 190 0.93 -7.18 -15.68
C VAL A 190 -0.27 -8.10 -15.63
N ARG A 191 -0.06 -9.40 -15.90
CA ARG A 191 -1.11 -10.38 -15.60
C ARG A 191 -1.13 -10.62 -14.10
N PRO A 192 -2.28 -10.48 -13.42
CA PRO A 192 -2.43 -11.04 -12.09
C PRO A 192 -2.09 -12.53 -12.16
N LEU A 193 -1.30 -13.03 -11.22
CA LEU A 193 -1.10 -14.48 -11.11
C LEU A 193 -2.48 -15.12 -10.94
N PRO A 194 -2.80 -16.21 -11.67
CA PRO A 194 -4.09 -16.86 -11.50
C PRO A 194 -4.26 -17.29 -10.04
N PRO A 195 -5.50 -17.28 -9.51
CA PRO A 195 -5.74 -17.84 -8.20
C PRO A 195 -5.35 -19.32 -8.23
N ALA A 196 -4.42 -19.72 -7.35
CA ALA A 196 -4.06 -21.12 -7.16
C ALA A 196 -5.23 -21.93 -6.61
#